data_AF-A0A2E4HEC2-F1
#
_entry.id   AF-A0A2E4HEC2-F1
#
_cell.length_a   1.000
_cell.length_b   1.000
_cell.length_c   1.000
_cell.angle_alpha   90.00
_cell.angle_beta   90.00
_cell.angle_gamma   90.00
#
_symmetry.space_group_name_H-M   'P 1'
#
loop_
_entity.id
_entity.type
_entity.pdbx_description
1 polymer ?
#
loop_
_entity_poly.entity_id
_entity_poly.type
_entity_poly.pdbx_seq_one_letter_code
_entity_poly.pdbx_strand_id
1 'polypeptide(L)'
;MEKTDLSHRDDIARLVTAFYDRIRADVYLGPIFNKHIQDWEAHLCHLTDFWEHSLFLKGNYTGNPLKAHESVDAAQGYQINEQHFGIWLNHWSQTIDSLYQGPQAEILKLRARKMATHIHIHIFKQRPQG
;
A
#
# COMPACT_ATOMS: atom_id res chain seq x y z
N MET A 1 -3.53 0.92 -26.94
CA MET A 1 -3.83 -0.43 -26.47
C MET A 1 -4.88 -0.31 -25.38
N GLU A 2 -5.97 -1.07 -25.44
CA GLU A 2 -6.98 -1.06 -24.39
C GLU A 2 -6.43 -1.68 -23.10
N LYS A 3 -6.77 -1.10 -21.96
CA LYS A 3 -6.38 -1.65 -20.65
C LYS A 3 -7.28 -2.84 -20.32
N THR A 4 -6.71 -3.85 -19.67
CA THR A 4 -7.43 -5.04 -19.20
C THR A 4 -7.72 -4.93 -17.70
N ASP A 5 -8.56 -5.81 -17.18
CA ASP A 5 -8.73 -5.94 -15.73
C ASP A 5 -7.67 -6.88 -15.13
N LEU A 6 -7.53 -6.88 -13.80
CA LEU A 6 -6.62 -7.78 -13.10
C LEU A 6 -7.22 -9.18 -13.00
N SER A 7 -6.44 -10.20 -13.38
CA SER A 7 -6.93 -11.59 -13.42
C SER A 7 -5.98 -12.61 -12.81
N HIS A 8 -4.69 -12.27 -12.65
CA HIS A 8 -3.67 -13.19 -12.14
C HIS A 8 -2.70 -12.50 -11.19
N ARG A 9 -1.90 -13.30 -10.48
CA ARG A 9 -0.86 -12.82 -9.57
C ARG A 9 0.16 -11.91 -10.26
N ASP A 10 0.51 -12.19 -11.51
CA ASP A 10 1.48 -11.39 -12.27
C ASP A 10 0.97 -9.96 -12.51
N ASP A 11 -0.34 -9.78 -12.66
CA ASP A 11 -0.95 -8.44 -12.78
C ASP A 11 -0.76 -7.64 -11.48
N ILE A 12 -0.90 -8.32 -10.33
CA ILE A 12 -0.69 -7.75 -9.00
C ILE A 12 0.79 -7.44 -8.78
N ALA A 13 1.69 -8.35 -9.14
CA ALA A 13 3.13 -8.13 -9.02
C ALA A 13 3.56 -6.90 -9.82
N ARG A 14 3.06 -6.76 -11.05
CA ARG A 14 3.29 -5.58 -11.91
C ARG A 14 2.70 -4.31 -11.29
N LEU A 15 1.47 -4.37 -10.77
CA LEU A 15 0.84 -3.24 -10.10
C LEU A 15 1.65 -2.76 -8.90
N VAL A 16 1.99 -3.69 -8.00
CA VAL A 16 2.73 -3.41 -6.76
C VAL A 16 4.10 -2.82 -7.08
N THR A 17 4.83 -3.41 -8.03
CA THR A 17 6.14 -2.89 -8.46
C THR A 17 6.02 -1.45 -8.97
N ALA A 18 5.12 -1.20 -9.94
CA ALA A 18 4.94 0.14 -10.52
C ALA A 18 4.46 1.17 -9.49
N PHE A 19 3.64 0.75 -8.52
CA PHE A 19 3.18 1.60 -7.45
C PHE A 19 4.33 1.99 -6.52
N TYR A 20 5.15 1.04 -6.09
CA TYR A 20 6.25 1.32 -5.18
C TYR A 20 7.40 2.08 -5.83
N ASP A 21 7.61 1.96 -7.14
CA ASP A 21 8.53 2.84 -7.87
C ASP A 21 8.13 4.32 -7.71
N ARG A 22 6.81 4.62 -7.75
CA ARG A 22 6.30 5.98 -7.49
C ARG A 22 6.49 6.38 -6.03
N ILE A 23 6.19 5.49 -5.09
CA ILE A 23 6.34 5.75 -3.65
C ILE A 23 7.80 6.06 -3.30
N ARG A 24 8.76 5.32 -3.85
CA ARG A 24 10.19 5.50 -3.59
C ARG A 24 10.72 6.84 -4.09
N ALA A 25 10.14 7.37 -5.15
CA ALA A 25 10.50 8.66 -5.74
C ALA A 25 9.72 9.85 -5.15
N ASP A 26 8.66 9.60 -4.37
CA ASP A 26 7.83 10.65 -3.79
C ASP A 26 8.58 11.40 -2.67
N VAL A 27 8.47 12.73 -2.65
CA VAL A 27 9.21 13.58 -1.70
C VAL A 27 8.73 13.46 -0.25
N TYR A 28 7.47 13.06 -0.02
CA TYR A 28 6.90 12.89 1.32
C TYR A 28 6.97 11.43 1.78
N LEU A 29 6.67 10.48 0.89
CA LEU A 29 6.64 9.06 1.25
C LEU A 29 7.99 8.37 1.07
N GLY A 30 8.75 8.72 0.04
CA GLY A 30 10.05 8.11 -0.27
C GLY A 30 10.98 8.07 0.95
N PRO A 31 11.20 9.18 1.68
CA PRO A 31 12.05 9.18 2.88
C PRO A 31 11.59 8.21 3.98
N ILE A 32 10.28 8.00 4.14
CA ILE A 32 9.73 7.06 5.13
C ILE A 32 10.01 5.62 4.67
N PHE A 33 9.59 5.26 3.46
CA PHE A 33 9.70 3.89 2.96
C PHE A 33 11.16 3.48 2.74
N ASN A 34 11.98 4.32 2.12
CA ASN A 34 13.40 4.03 1.87
C ASN A 34 14.23 3.92 3.16
N LYS A 35 13.78 4.52 4.27
CA LYS A 35 14.43 4.38 5.58
C LYS A 35 14.11 3.03 6.24
N HIS A 36 12.88 2.54 6.09
CA HIS A 36 12.38 1.35 6.80
C HIS A 36 12.52 0.05 6.01
N ILE A 37 12.66 0.13 4.67
CA ILE A 37 12.76 -1.04 3.80
C ILE A 37 14.18 -1.12 3.23
N GLN A 38 14.88 -2.20 3.59
CA GLN A 38 16.22 -2.50 3.08
C GLN A 38 16.15 -3.48 1.91
N ASP A 39 15.47 -4.61 2.10
CA ASP A 39 15.23 -5.60 1.05
C ASP A 39 13.92 -5.30 0.31
N TRP A 40 14.06 -4.55 -0.79
CA TRP A 40 12.93 -4.17 -1.63
C TRP A 40 12.33 -5.34 -2.38
N GLU A 41 13.13 -6.32 -2.80
CA GLU A 41 12.62 -7.47 -3.55
C GLU A 41 11.71 -8.33 -2.66
N ALA A 42 12.17 -8.66 -1.45
CA ALA A 42 11.37 -9.37 -0.47
C ALA A 42 10.10 -8.59 -0.08
N HIS A 43 10.21 -7.27 0.08
CA HIS A 43 9.06 -6.43 0.42
C HIS A 43 7.99 -6.40 -0.69
N LEU A 44 8.41 -6.27 -1.96
CA LEU A 44 7.49 -6.29 -3.10
C LEU A 44 6.82 -7.67 -3.26
N CYS A 45 7.55 -8.75 -3.02
CA CYS A 45 6.97 -10.11 -3.02
C CYS A 45 5.91 -10.25 -1.92
N HIS A 46 6.23 -9.84 -0.69
CA HIS A 46 5.30 -9.88 0.44
C HIS A 46 4.02 -9.06 0.19
N LEU A 47 4.15 -7.88 -0.41
CA LEU A 47 3.01 -7.03 -0.75
C LEU A 47 2.22 -7.52 -1.95
N THR A 48 2.86 -8.23 -2.87
CA THR A 48 2.16 -8.95 -3.94
C THR A 48 1.24 -10.01 -3.32
N ASP A 49 1.73 -10.80 -2.36
CA ASP A 49 0.92 -11.79 -1.66
C ASP A 49 -0.23 -11.13 -0.87
N PHE A 50 0.02 -9.98 -0.24
CA PHE A 50 -1.02 -9.21 0.44
C PHE A 50 -2.16 -8.81 -0.50
N TRP A 51 -1.84 -8.22 -1.65
CA TRP A 51 -2.85 -7.74 -2.59
C TRP A 51 -3.52 -8.86 -3.38
N GLU A 52 -2.80 -9.96 -3.66
CA GLU A 52 -3.39 -11.17 -4.21
C GLU A 52 -4.43 -11.77 -3.24
N HIS A 53 -4.09 -11.85 -1.96
CA HIS A 53 -5.02 -12.30 -0.92
C HIS A 53 -6.20 -11.36 -0.77
N SER A 54 -5.94 -10.05 -0.75
CA SER A 54 -6.98 -9.04 -0.68
C SER A 54 -7.96 -9.16 -1.84
N LEU A 55 -7.46 -9.37 -3.07
CA LEU A 55 -8.27 -9.35 -4.28
C LEU A 55 -8.98 -10.67 -4.55
N PHE A 56 -8.22 -11.75 -4.59
CA PHE A 56 -8.65 -13.06 -5.07
C PHE A 56 -8.88 -14.09 -3.95
N LEU A 57 -8.63 -13.74 -2.69
CA LEU A 57 -8.67 -14.66 -1.54
C LEU A 57 -7.70 -15.85 -1.73
N LYS A 58 -6.57 -15.61 -2.40
CA LYS A 58 -5.51 -16.59 -2.69
C LYS A 58 -4.16 -16.11 -2.13
N GLY A 59 -3.15 -16.96 -2.17
CA GLY A 59 -1.81 -16.61 -1.71
C GLY A 59 -1.62 -16.80 -0.20
N ASN A 60 -0.38 -16.60 0.25
CA ASN A 60 0.10 -17.00 1.57
C ASN A 60 0.48 -15.79 2.43
N TYR A 61 -0.28 -14.70 2.32
CA TYR A 61 -0.02 -13.51 3.12
C TYR A 61 -0.13 -13.84 4.63
N THR A 62 0.96 -13.63 5.35
CA THR A 62 1.02 -13.72 6.80
C THR A 62 1.60 -12.44 7.35
N GLY A 63 0.92 -11.78 8.28
CA GLY A 63 1.39 -10.50 8.81
C GLY A 63 0.35 -9.76 9.62
N ASN A 64 0.78 -8.69 10.26
CA ASN A 64 -0.10 -7.76 10.97
C ASN A 64 0.18 -6.34 10.47
N PRO A 65 -0.57 -5.87 9.44
CA PRO A 65 -0.42 -4.53 8.89
C PRO A 65 -0.52 -3.45 9.97
N LEU A 66 -1.45 -3.57 10.92
CA LEU A 66 -1.67 -2.56 11.95
C LEU A 66 -0.42 -2.37 12.82
N LYS A 67 0.16 -3.47 13.32
CA LYS A 67 1.39 -3.43 14.12
C LYS A 67 2.59 -2.88 13.34
N ALA A 68 2.69 -3.19 12.05
CA ALA A 68 3.73 -2.63 11.20
C ALA A 68 3.60 -1.10 11.11
N HIS A 69 2.39 -0.59 10.86
CA HIS A 69 2.16 0.85 10.73
C HIS A 69 2.30 1.60 12.05
N GLU A 70 1.91 1.00 13.19
CA GLU A 70 2.22 1.54 14.53
C GLU A 70 3.73 1.74 14.73
N SER A 71 4.52 0.71 14.38
CA SER A 71 5.97 0.72 14.56
C SER A 71 6.62 1.79 13.68
N VAL A 72 6.14 1.93 12.44
CA VAL A 72 6.61 2.98 11.52
C VAL A 72 6.23 4.37 12.03
N ASP A 73 4.99 4.59 12.50
CA ASP A 73 4.57 5.89 13.04
C ASP A 73 5.40 6.29 14.27
N ALA A 74 5.63 5.36 15.19
CA ALA A 74 6.50 5.59 16.34
C ALA A 74 7.93 5.97 15.92
N ALA A 75 8.49 5.27 14.93
CA ALA A 75 9.81 5.57 14.39
C ALA A 75 9.87 6.87 13.56
N GLN A 76 8.72 7.44 13.19
CA GLN A 76 8.59 8.78 12.61
C GLN A 76 8.22 9.85 13.66
N GLY A 77 8.32 9.53 14.95
CA GLY A 77 7.97 10.48 16.02
C GLY A 77 6.49 10.82 16.07
N TYR A 78 5.63 9.89 15.66
CA TYR A 78 4.17 10.03 15.64
C TYR A 78 3.67 11.16 14.72
N GLN A 79 4.35 11.35 13.58
CA GLN A 79 4.06 12.42 12.63
C GLN A 79 3.34 11.95 11.35
N ILE A 80 3.07 10.65 11.19
CA ILE A 80 2.29 10.17 10.03
C ILE A 80 0.86 10.68 10.16
N ASN A 81 0.28 11.20 9.09
CA ASN A 81 -1.01 11.87 9.14
C ASN A 81 -1.79 11.65 7.84
N GLU A 82 -2.97 12.25 7.74
CA GLU A 82 -3.87 12.14 6.60
C GLU A 82 -3.22 12.54 5.27
N GLN A 83 -2.26 13.47 5.27
CA GLN A 83 -1.54 13.87 4.05
C GLN A 83 -0.74 12.69 3.49
N HIS A 84 -0.05 11.92 4.35
CA HIS A 84 0.72 10.76 3.93
C HIS A 84 -0.18 9.67 3.32
N PHE A 85 -1.29 9.37 3.99
CA PHE A 85 -2.27 8.40 3.47
C PHE A 85 -2.94 8.89 2.18
N GLY A 86 -3.21 10.21 2.07
CA GLY A 86 -3.77 10.82 0.87
C GLY A 86 -2.85 10.69 -0.34
N ILE A 87 -1.55 10.97 -0.17
CA ILE A 87 -0.53 10.82 -1.22
C ILE A 87 -0.42 9.34 -1.62
N TRP A 88 -0.38 8.43 -0.65
CA TRP A 88 -0.29 6.98 -0.91
C TRP A 88 -1.51 6.49 -1.72
N LEU A 89 -2.72 6.89 -1.33
CA LEU A 89 -3.96 6.54 -2.04
C LEU A 89 -4.02 7.14 -3.46
N ASN A 90 -3.51 8.35 -3.63
CA ASN A 90 -3.42 8.99 -4.94
C ASN A 90 -2.48 8.23 -5.87
N HIS A 91 -1.27 7.90 -5.42
CA HIS A 91 -0.33 7.07 -6.19
C HIS A 91 -0.94 5.69 -6.51
N TRP A 92 -1.66 5.09 -5.56
CA TRP A 92 -2.30 3.79 -5.76
C TRP A 92 -3.35 3.85 -6.88
N SER A 93 -4.28 4.81 -6.80
CA SER A 93 -5.31 4.98 -7.83
C SER A 93 -4.70 5.29 -9.18
N GLN A 94 -3.74 6.23 -9.25
CA GLN A 94 -3.09 6.60 -10.51
C GLN A 94 -2.34 5.42 -11.14
N THR A 95 -1.72 4.57 -10.33
CA THR A 95 -1.01 3.39 -10.84
C THR A 95 -2.00 2.38 -11.42
N ILE A 96 -3.10 2.09 -10.69
CA ILE A 96 -4.17 1.22 -11.21
C ILE A 96 -4.72 1.80 -12.51
N ASP A 97 -5.09 3.07 -12.53
CA ASP A 97 -5.63 3.75 -13.71
C ASP A 97 -4.66 3.78 -14.88
N SER A 98 -3.35 3.75 -14.64
CA SER A 98 -2.36 3.71 -15.72
C SER A 98 -2.21 2.33 -16.36
N LEU A 99 -2.49 1.25 -15.61
CA LEU A 99 -2.21 -0.12 -16.03
C LEU A 99 -3.46 -0.93 -16.38
N TYR A 100 -4.55 -0.72 -15.64
CA TYR A 100 -5.72 -1.60 -15.64
C TYR A 100 -7.03 -0.82 -15.63
N GLN A 101 -8.11 -1.49 -16.00
CA GLN A 101 -9.49 -1.00 -15.88
C GLN A 101 -10.44 -2.18 -15.70
N GLY A 102 -11.52 -2.00 -14.95
CA GLY A 102 -12.54 -3.02 -14.75
C GLY A 102 -12.94 -3.20 -13.28
N PRO A 103 -13.84 -4.16 -13.00
CA PRO A 103 -14.35 -4.40 -11.65
C PRO A 103 -13.26 -4.66 -10.60
N GLN A 104 -12.21 -5.43 -10.91
CA GLN A 104 -11.16 -5.75 -9.94
C GLN A 104 -10.28 -4.51 -9.64
N ALA A 105 -9.97 -3.72 -10.66
CA ALA A 105 -9.31 -2.42 -10.49
C ALA A 105 -10.07 -1.49 -9.53
N GLU A 106 -11.39 -1.36 -9.69
CA GLU A 106 -12.22 -0.54 -8.80
C GLU A 106 -12.32 -1.11 -7.38
N ILE A 107 -12.40 -2.45 -7.24
CA ILE A 107 -12.39 -3.12 -5.95
C ILE A 107 -11.08 -2.84 -5.20
N LEU A 108 -9.92 -2.89 -5.87
CA LEU A 108 -8.64 -2.57 -5.26
C LEU A 108 -8.57 -1.13 -4.75
N LYS A 109 -9.06 -0.16 -5.53
CA LYS A 109 -9.12 1.25 -5.09
C LYS A 109 -10.00 1.41 -3.84
N LEU A 110 -11.17 0.75 -3.82
CA LEU A 110 -12.09 0.80 -2.68
C LEU A 110 -11.49 0.16 -1.43
N ARG A 111 -10.89 -1.04 -1.56
CA ARG A 111 -10.25 -1.76 -0.45
C ARG A 111 -9.08 -0.97 0.13
N ALA A 112 -8.24 -0.41 -0.73
CA ALA A 112 -7.14 0.48 -0.33
C ALA A 112 -7.63 1.67 0.49
N ARG A 113 -8.68 2.37 0.03
CA ARG A 113 -9.27 3.49 0.77
C ARG A 113 -9.79 3.08 2.15
N LYS A 114 -10.55 2.00 2.24
CA LYS A 114 -11.08 1.49 3.51
C LYS A 114 -9.96 1.13 4.49
N MET A 115 -8.93 0.46 4.00
CA MET A 115 -7.76 0.07 4.80
C MET A 115 -6.99 1.29 5.29
N ALA A 116 -6.70 2.25 4.41
CA ALA A 116 -5.99 3.47 4.77
C ALA A 116 -6.71 4.24 5.88
N THR A 117 -8.05 4.39 5.79
CA THR A 117 -8.84 5.01 6.87
C THR A 117 -8.71 4.25 8.19
N HIS A 118 -8.82 2.92 8.16
CA HIS A 118 -8.73 2.10 9.36
C HIS A 118 -7.35 2.19 10.01
N ILE A 119 -6.28 2.04 9.22
CA ILE A 119 -4.90 2.15 9.70
C ILE A 119 -4.66 3.54 10.29
N HIS A 120 -5.07 4.61 9.61
CA HIS A 120 -4.87 5.97 10.09
C HIS A 120 -5.50 6.20 11.47
N ILE A 121 -6.77 5.83 11.63
CA ILE A 121 -7.48 5.94 12.91
C ILE A 121 -6.79 5.09 13.98
N HIS A 122 -6.36 3.89 13.61
CA HIS A 122 -5.71 2.96 14.51
C HIS A 122 -4.38 3.51 15.05
N ILE A 123 -3.44 3.89 14.18
CA ILE A 123 -2.14 4.40 14.62
C ILE A 123 -2.30 5.68 15.45
N PHE A 124 -3.25 6.55 15.10
CA PHE A 124 -3.54 7.76 15.85
C PHE A 124 -3.96 7.45 17.30
N LYS A 125 -4.80 6.43 17.49
CA LYS A 125 -5.24 5.98 18.83
C LYS A 125 -4.15 5.30 19.66
N GLN A 126 -3.11 4.76 19.02
CA GLN A 126 -2.00 4.08 19.69
C GLN A 126 -0.88 5.03 20.13
N ARG A 127 -0.98 6.32 19.81
CA ARG A 127 0.03 7.32 20.22
C ARG A 127 0.03 7.48 21.74
N PRO A 128 1.20 7.70 22.36
CA PRO A 128 1.28 8.02 23.78
C PRO A 128 0.39 9.23 24.09
N GLN A 129 -0.46 9.09 25.10
CA GLN A 129 -1.16 10.23 25.68
C GLN A 129 -0.18 10.90 26.63
N GLY A 130 0.04 12.20 26.43
CA GLY A 130 0.90 13.02 27.28
C GLY A 130 0.36 13.16 28.70
#